data_AF-A2I1D3-F1
#
_entry.id   AF-A2I1D3-F1
#
_cell.length_a   1.000
_cell.length_b   1.000
_cell.length_c   1.000
_cell.angle_alpha   90.00
_cell.angle_beta   90.00
_cell.angle_gamma   90.00
#
_symmetry.space_group_name_H-M   'P 1'
#
loop_
_entity.id
_entity.type
_entity.pdbx_description
1 polymer ?
#
loop_
_entity_poly.entity_id
_entity_poly.type
_entity_poly.pdbx_seq_one_letter_code
_entity_poly.pdbx_strand_id
1 'polypeptide(L)'
;MNHVKDIEAFNENIEKIEDCKIDDEHFDMEVYSSFYCGQDVRILRDGFLKFRNDLMTEFEIDAYDYVSISSISNKLFEKRVYWKNGNLFDLAGKPREYISKCIQGGRCMLAENKKQYNEGELITDFDAVSLYPSAIARLYCLEGIPKVMTEEMKSSEYLLEHLFDDDQAEPTKEKFISGFYCQIEILSIGKNSAFPLIVVNPDINPDLHVARSSNTCCKMFVDHITLQDLIKFQEISCKVIDGYYYDGKRDMTIRNEVKKLFELRAKYKKEGNPIQEIIKLLLNSIYGKTILKPIDKKI
;
A
#
# COMPACT_ATOMS: atom_id res chain seq x y z
N MET A 1 -31.71 -10.82 8.18
CA MET A 1 -32.65 -10.59 9.30
C MET A 1 -32.63 -9.12 9.74
N ASN A 2 -32.68 -8.16 8.79
CA ASN A 2 -32.72 -6.71 9.06
C ASN A 2 -33.91 -5.98 8.42
N HIS A 3 -34.67 -6.62 7.53
CA HIS A 3 -35.74 -5.96 6.75
C HIS A 3 -36.93 -5.43 7.57
N VAL A 4 -37.17 -5.98 8.77
CA VAL A 4 -38.30 -5.53 9.62
C VAL A 4 -38.05 -4.13 10.20
N LYS A 5 -36.78 -3.80 10.51
CA LYS A 5 -36.41 -2.47 11.02
C LYS A 5 -36.51 -1.39 9.95
N ASP A 6 -36.39 -1.76 8.67
CA ASP A 6 -36.42 -0.80 7.56
C ASP A 6 -37.84 -0.26 7.33
N ILE A 7 -38.88 -1.08 7.47
CA ILE A 7 -40.29 -0.65 7.32
C ILE A 7 -40.71 0.23 8.50
N GLU A 8 -40.34 -0.14 9.72
CA GLU A 8 -40.62 0.66 10.92
C GLU A 8 -39.96 2.04 10.82
N ALA A 9 -38.67 2.09 10.47
CA ALA A 9 -37.95 3.33 10.28
C ALA A 9 -38.54 4.17 9.14
N PHE A 10 -38.92 3.55 8.03
CA PHE A 10 -39.56 4.24 6.91
C PHE A 10 -40.85 4.95 7.35
N ASN A 11 -41.75 4.23 8.02
CA ASN A 11 -43.02 4.78 8.51
C ASN A 11 -42.78 5.87 9.56
N GLU A 12 -41.86 5.67 10.51
CA GLU A 12 -41.50 6.70 11.48
C GLU A 12 -40.97 7.98 10.83
N ASN A 13 -40.23 7.85 9.72
CA ASN A 13 -39.68 9.02 9.03
C ASN A 13 -40.78 9.78 8.27
N ILE A 14 -41.76 9.09 7.67
CA ILE A 14 -42.93 9.74 7.07
C ILE A 14 -43.67 10.61 8.09
N GLU A 15 -43.86 10.10 9.32
CA GLU A 15 -44.54 10.83 10.40
C GLU A 15 -43.71 12.03 10.93
N LYS A 16 -42.38 11.97 10.85
CA LYS A 16 -41.47 13.00 11.40
C LYS A 16 -41.13 14.10 10.40
N ILE A 17 -41.14 13.81 9.10
CA ILE A 17 -40.81 14.79 8.07
C ILE A 17 -42.04 15.69 7.86
N GLU A 18 -41.83 16.99 8.04
CA GLU A 18 -42.86 18.01 7.84
C GLU A 18 -43.46 17.91 6.44
N ASP A 19 -44.79 18.00 6.35
CA ASP A 19 -45.59 17.88 5.12
C ASP A 19 -45.44 16.57 4.33
N CYS A 20 -44.79 15.54 4.90
CA CYS A 20 -44.58 14.28 4.20
C CYS A 20 -45.78 13.33 4.25
N LYS A 21 -46.49 13.24 5.38
CA LYS A 21 -47.68 12.38 5.48
C LYS A 21 -48.89 13.07 4.86
N ILE A 22 -49.55 12.37 3.92
CA ILE A 22 -50.81 12.85 3.31
C ILE A 22 -52.00 12.27 4.07
N ASP A 23 -52.02 10.94 4.25
CA ASP A 23 -53.01 10.19 5.04
C ASP A 23 -52.38 8.87 5.56
N ASP A 24 -53.18 7.95 6.10
CA ASP A 24 -52.68 6.69 6.67
C ASP A 24 -52.16 5.69 5.63
N GLU A 25 -52.49 5.85 4.35
CA GLU A 25 -52.06 4.96 3.25
C GLU A 25 -51.14 5.65 2.24
N HIS A 26 -51.01 6.99 2.29
CA HIS A 26 -50.24 7.79 1.33
C HIS A 26 -49.29 8.80 1.98
N PHE A 27 -48.16 9.03 1.31
CA PHE A 27 -47.17 10.05 1.66
C PHE A 27 -46.69 10.78 0.40
N ASP A 28 -46.15 11.98 0.57
CA ASP A 28 -45.55 12.76 -0.50
C ASP A 28 -44.10 12.32 -0.74
N MET A 29 -43.90 11.65 -1.88
CA MET A 29 -42.59 11.13 -2.27
C MET A 29 -41.59 12.25 -2.58
N GLU A 30 -42.03 13.40 -3.09
CA GLU A 30 -41.15 14.50 -3.46
C GLU A 30 -40.61 15.18 -2.20
N VAL A 31 -41.48 15.41 -1.20
CA VAL A 31 -41.09 15.93 0.12
C VAL A 31 -40.13 14.97 0.83
N TYR A 32 -40.47 13.68 0.88
CA TYR A 32 -39.61 12.65 1.45
C TYR A 32 -38.23 12.64 0.78
N SER A 33 -38.19 12.58 -0.55
CA SER A 33 -36.94 12.51 -1.31
C SER A 33 -36.09 13.78 -1.14
N SER A 34 -36.74 14.94 -1.13
CA SER A 34 -36.07 16.23 -0.93
C SER A 34 -35.45 16.34 0.45
N PHE A 35 -36.14 15.86 1.49
CA PHE A 35 -35.60 15.80 2.85
C PHE A 35 -34.31 14.98 2.90
N TYR A 36 -34.32 13.73 2.39
CA TYR A 36 -33.13 12.87 2.43
C TYR A 36 -31.99 13.40 1.58
N CYS A 37 -32.28 13.98 0.41
CA CYS A 37 -31.27 14.66 -0.41
C CYS A 37 -30.60 15.79 0.39
N GLY A 38 -31.39 16.59 1.13
CA GLY A 38 -30.87 17.60 2.05
C GLY A 38 -30.03 17.02 3.19
N GLN A 39 -30.44 15.89 3.77
CA GLN A 39 -29.66 15.21 4.82
C GLN A 39 -28.33 14.67 4.28
N ASP A 40 -28.29 14.10 3.08
CA ASP A 40 -27.06 13.58 2.48
C ASP A 40 -26.02 14.69 2.28
N VAL A 41 -26.45 15.83 1.70
CA VAL A 41 -25.57 17.00 1.51
C VAL A 41 -25.12 17.58 2.85
N ARG A 42 -26.02 17.65 3.83
CA ARG A 42 -25.70 18.16 5.17
C ARG A 42 -24.69 17.25 5.89
N ILE A 43 -24.92 15.94 5.92
CA ILE A 43 -24.04 14.96 6.57
C ILE A 43 -22.66 14.98 5.90
N LEU A 44 -22.61 15.03 4.57
CA LEU A 44 -21.36 15.16 3.83
C LEU A 44 -20.59 16.42 4.24
N ARG A 45 -21.27 17.58 4.27
CA ARG A 45 -20.65 18.86 4.67
C ARG A 45 -20.15 18.80 6.11
N ASP A 46 -21.01 18.39 7.04
CA ASP A 46 -20.69 18.38 8.48
C ASP A 46 -19.54 17.40 8.78
N GLY A 47 -19.57 16.21 8.15
CA GLY A 47 -18.51 15.21 8.23
C GLY A 47 -17.18 15.71 7.62
N PHE A 48 -17.23 16.35 6.45
CA PHE A 48 -16.04 16.91 5.81
C PHE A 48 -15.42 18.06 6.63
N LEU A 49 -16.24 18.96 7.17
CA LEU A 49 -15.75 20.04 8.03
C LEU A 49 -15.10 19.51 9.30
N LYS A 50 -15.67 18.46 9.92
CA LYS A 50 -15.04 17.77 11.06
C LYS A 50 -13.69 17.17 10.66
N PHE A 51 -13.64 16.43 9.55
CA PHE A 51 -12.42 15.85 9.01
C PHE A 51 -11.32 16.89 8.76
N ARG A 52 -11.69 18.01 8.11
CA ARG A 52 -10.79 19.14 7.85
C ARG A 52 -10.26 19.74 9.15
N ASN A 53 -11.13 20.04 10.11
CA ASN A 53 -10.74 20.66 11.37
C ASN A 53 -9.78 19.75 12.17
N ASP A 54 -10.03 18.44 12.16
CA ASP A 54 -9.15 17.47 12.80
C ASP A 54 -7.77 17.41 12.14
N LEU A 55 -7.72 17.40 10.81
CA LEU A 55 -6.46 17.46 10.06
C LEU A 55 -5.69 18.76 10.32
N MET A 56 -6.38 19.90 10.35
CA MET A 56 -5.76 21.18 10.64
C MET A 56 -5.19 21.22 12.06
N THR A 57 -5.95 20.71 13.04
CA THR A 57 -5.56 20.74 14.46
C THR A 57 -4.37 19.82 14.75
N GLU A 58 -4.38 18.60 14.21
CA GLU A 58 -3.37 17.58 14.55
C GLU A 58 -2.16 17.61 13.61
N PHE A 59 -2.34 18.00 12.34
CA PHE A 59 -1.33 17.86 11.29
C PHE A 59 -0.98 19.16 10.56
N GLU A 60 -1.67 20.27 10.85
CA GLU A 60 -1.48 21.56 10.17
C GLU A 60 -1.63 21.42 8.64
N ILE A 61 -2.62 20.63 8.22
CA ILE A 61 -2.98 20.41 6.82
C ILE A 61 -4.44 20.79 6.60
N ASP A 62 -4.69 21.67 5.62
CA ASP A 62 -6.03 21.96 5.16
C ASP A 62 -6.47 20.90 4.14
N ALA A 63 -7.60 20.23 4.40
CA ALA A 63 -8.17 19.25 3.48
C ALA A 63 -8.56 19.85 2.12
N TYR A 64 -8.87 21.16 2.05
CA TYR A 64 -9.25 21.81 0.78
C TYR A 64 -8.11 21.90 -0.23
N ASP A 65 -6.86 21.84 0.21
CA ASP A 65 -5.69 21.91 -0.67
C ASP A 65 -5.45 20.59 -1.44
N TYR A 66 -6.20 19.52 -1.11
CA TYR A 66 -5.93 18.17 -1.60
C TYR A 66 -7.21 17.45 -2.05
N VAL A 67 -7.14 16.82 -3.22
CA VAL A 67 -8.28 16.06 -3.78
C VAL A 67 -8.47 14.67 -3.16
N SER A 68 -7.50 14.17 -2.38
CA SER A 68 -7.55 12.82 -1.84
C SER A 68 -6.70 12.63 -0.59
N ILE A 69 -7.07 11.64 0.23
CA ILE A 69 -6.31 11.25 1.42
C ILE A 69 -4.86 10.84 1.10
N SER A 70 -4.61 10.21 -0.05
CA SER A 70 -3.24 9.88 -0.47
C SER A 70 -2.41 11.13 -0.73
N SER A 71 -3.02 12.20 -1.25
CA SER A 71 -2.34 13.48 -1.46
C SER A 71 -2.02 14.17 -0.12
N ILE A 72 -2.95 14.11 0.84
CA ILE A 72 -2.76 14.60 2.21
C ILE A 72 -1.63 13.82 2.91
N SER A 73 -1.68 12.48 2.86
CA SER A 73 -0.66 11.61 3.46
C SER A 73 0.71 11.84 2.84
N ASN A 74 0.79 11.96 1.51
CA ASN A 74 2.04 12.26 0.83
C ASN A 74 2.60 13.62 1.27
N LYS A 75 1.77 14.67 1.36
CA LYS A 75 2.23 15.99 1.84
C LYS A 75 2.77 15.92 3.26
N LEU A 76 2.11 15.16 4.13
CA LEU A 76 2.56 14.97 5.50
C LEU A 76 3.97 14.35 5.53
N PHE A 77 4.20 13.31 4.73
CA PHE A 77 5.49 12.63 4.63
C PHE A 77 6.54 13.45 3.89
N GLU A 78 6.18 14.23 2.87
CA GLU A 78 7.05 15.22 2.24
C GLU A 78 7.64 16.18 3.28
N LYS A 79 6.77 16.80 4.09
CA LYS A 79 7.17 17.75 5.14
C LYS A 79 8.02 17.09 6.23
N ARG A 80 7.64 15.89 6.67
CA ARG A 80 8.19 15.27 7.89
C ARG A 80 9.36 14.32 7.64
N VAL A 81 9.42 13.73 6.46
CA VAL A 81 10.38 12.69 6.07
C VAL A 81 11.20 13.17 4.87
N TYR A 82 10.58 13.36 3.70
CA TYR A 82 11.33 13.41 2.44
C TYR A 82 12.17 14.68 2.26
N TRP A 83 11.60 15.87 2.49
CA TRP A 83 12.31 17.13 2.23
C TRP A 83 13.43 17.43 3.20
N LYS A 84 13.37 16.90 4.43
CA LYS A 84 14.38 17.16 5.46
C LYS A 84 15.73 16.53 5.13
N ASN A 85 15.71 15.40 4.42
CA ASN A 85 16.90 14.66 4.05
C ASN A 85 17.76 15.42 3.03
N GLY A 86 17.12 16.04 2.03
CA GLY A 86 17.80 16.79 0.96
C GLY A 86 18.43 15.94 -0.14
N ASN A 87 18.59 14.62 0.05
CA ASN A 87 19.16 13.69 -0.93
C ASN A 87 18.15 12.64 -1.44
N LEU A 88 16.85 12.87 -1.22
CA LEU A 88 15.78 12.04 -1.75
C LEU A 88 15.19 12.73 -2.99
N PHE A 89 15.05 11.98 -4.08
CA PHE A 89 14.66 12.51 -5.38
C PHE A 89 13.46 11.78 -5.95
N ASP A 90 12.59 12.54 -6.63
CA ASP A 90 11.50 11.96 -7.42
C ASP A 90 12.05 11.21 -8.64
N LEU A 91 11.49 10.03 -8.90
CA LEU A 91 11.81 9.25 -10.09
C LEU A 91 10.98 9.74 -11.30
N ALA A 92 11.66 9.98 -12.42
CA ALA A 92 11.03 10.35 -13.69
C ALA A 92 11.55 9.48 -14.86
N GLY A 93 10.80 9.46 -15.97
CA GLY A 93 11.21 8.82 -17.22
C GLY A 93 11.50 7.33 -17.11
N LYS A 94 12.61 6.88 -17.74
CA LYS A 94 12.98 5.47 -17.85
C LYS A 94 13.25 4.79 -16.50
N PRO A 95 14.02 5.38 -15.55
CA PRO A 95 14.21 4.76 -14.23
C PRO A 95 12.88 4.56 -13.48
N ARG A 96 11.97 5.55 -13.53
CA ARG A 96 10.64 5.44 -12.91
C ARG A 96 9.83 4.29 -13.52
N GLU A 97 9.77 4.23 -14.84
CA GLU A 97 9.05 3.17 -15.55
C GLU A 97 9.63 1.79 -15.21
N TYR A 98 10.95 1.66 -15.23
CA TYR A 98 11.63 0.41 -14.91
C TYR A 98 11.36 -0.04 -13.46
N ILE A 99 11.64 0.82 -12.48
CA ILE A 99 11.49 0.49 -11.05
C ILE A 99 10.02 0.19 -10.72
N SER A 100 9.06 0.84 -11.41
CA SER A 100 7.64 0.55 -11.22
C SER A 100 7.24 -0.90 -11.57
N LYS A 101 8.02 -1.60 -12.42
CA LYS A 101 7.78 -3.01 -12.76
C LYS A 101 8.12 -3.95 -11.60
N CYS A 102 8.97 -3.52 -10.67
CA CYS A 102 9.27 -4.27 -9.43
C CYS A 102 8.12 -4.19 -8.41
N ILE A 103 7.19 -3.25 -8.58
CA ILE A 103 6.09 -3.04 -7.64
C ILE A 103 5.02 -4.12 -7.85
N GLN A 104 4.74 -4.87 -6.79
CA GLN A 104 3.71 -5.90 -6.77
C GLN A 104 2.65 -5.57 -5.70
N GLY A 105 1.40 -5.96 -5.97
CA GLY A 105 0.31 -5.82 -5.01
C GLY A 105 0.31 -6.92 -3.94
N GLY A 106 -0.68 -6.88 -3.06
CA GLY A 106 -0.92 -7.95 -2.10
C GLY A 106 -1.18 -9.29 -2.79
N ARG A 107 -0.60 -10.37 -2.25
CA ARG A 107 -0.85 -11.74 -2.74
C ARG A 107 -2.14 -12.26 -2.13
N CYS A 108 -3.08 -12.64 -2.97
CA CYS A 108 -4.32 -13.31 -2.58
C CYS A 108 -4.31 -14.70 -3.21
N MET A 109 -4.21 -15.74 -2.38
CA MET A 109 -4.00 -17.10 -2.83
C MET A 109 -4.43 -18.12 -1.78
N LEU A 110 -4.77 -19.32 -2.24
CA LEU A 110 -4.99 -20.50 -1.41
C LEU A 110 -3.74 -21.37 -1.42
N ALA A 111 -3.62 -22.26 -0.44
CA ALA A 111 -2.56 -23.25 -0.42
C ALA A 111 -2.59 -24.05 -1.74
N GLU A 112 -1.43 -24.13 -2.39
CA GLU A 112 -1.22 -24.80 -3.69
C GLU A 112 -2.10 -24.26 -4.83
N ASN A 113 -2.69 -23.06 -4.67
CA ASN A 113 -3.72 -22.50 -5.56
C ASN A 113 -4.92 -23.43 -5.78
N LYS A 114 -5.26 -24.27 -4.80
CA LYS A 114 -6.40 -25.19 -4.88
C LYS A 114 -7.56 -24.69 -4.03
N LYS A 115 -8.79 -24.86 -4.55
CA LYS A 115 -10.01 -24.58 -3.78
C LYS A 115 -10.09 -25.53 -2.58
N GLN A 116 -10.44 -24.98 -1.43
CA GLN A 116 -10.59 -25.75 -0.18
C GLN A 116 -12.06 -25.84 0.22
N TYR A 117 -12.45 -26.98 0.78
CA TYR A 117 -13.77 -27.25 1.34
C TYR A 117 -13.56 -27.81 2.74
N ASN A 118 -13.97 -27.07 3.76
CA ASN A 118 -13.72 -27.43 5.16
C ASN A 118 -15.08 -27.64 5.83
N GLU A 119 -15.54 -28.89 5.90
CA GLU A 119 -16.78 -29.27 6.60
C GLU A 119 -16.45 -29.86 7.96
N GLY A 120 -17.01 -29.28 9.03
CA GLY A 120 -16.82 -29.77 10.40
C GLY A 120 -15.47 -29.42 11.05
N GLU A 121 -14.61 -28.66 10.37
CA GLU A 121 -13.32 -28.21 10.90
C GLU A 121 -13.41 -26.82 11.55
N LEU A 122 -12.65 -26.62 12.64
CA LEU A 122 -12.50 -25.31 13.26
C LEU A 122 -11.46 -24.49 12.50
N ILE A 123 -11.88 -23.34 11.97
CA ILE A 123 -11.00 -22.40 11.26
C ILE A 123 -10.59 -21.29 12.22
N THR A 124 -9.29 -20.97 12.24
CA THR A 124 -8.76 -19.78 12.91
C THR A 124 -8.33 -18.76 11.88
N ASP A 125 -8.80 -17.52 12.01
CA ASP A 125 -8.44 -16.41 11.13
C ASP A 125 -7.45 -15.47 11.84
N PHE A 126 -6.33 -15.18 11.16
CA PHE A 126 -5.27 -14.32 11.67
C PHE A 126 -5.13 -13.09 10.78
N ASP A 127 -5.48 -11.93 11.31
CA ASP A 127 -5.30 -10.63 10.62
C ASP A 127 -4.12 -9.85 11.22
N ALA A 128 -3.27 -9.31 10.33
CA ALA A 128 -2.12 -8.55 10.74
C ALA A 128 -2.51 -7.09 11.05
N VAL A 129 -2.18 -6.62 12.24
CA VAL A 129 -2.45 -5.23 12.65
C VAL A 129 -1.62 -4.26 11.81
N SER A 130 -2.29 -3.51 10.94
CA SER A 130 -1.67 -2.45 10.12
C SER A 130 -0.47 -2.96 9.30
N LEU A 131 -0.69 -4.00 8.49
CA LEU A 131 0.36 -4.70 7.74
C LEU A 131 1.34 -3.77 7.01
N TYR A 132 0.84 -2.85 6.16
CA TYR A 132 1.71 -1.94 5.41
C TYR A 132 2.49 -0.96 6.30
N PRO A 133 1.86 -0.22 7.25
CA PRO A 133 2.62 0.56 8.23
C PRO A 133 3.69 -0.25 8.99
N SER A 134 3.36 -1.48 9.41
CA SER A 134 4.29 -2.37 10.09
C SER A 134 5.45 -2.83 9.19
N ALA A 135 5.23 -2.95 7.88
CA ALA A 135 6.30 -3.15 6.90
C ALA A 135 7.16 -1.88 6.74
N ILE A 136 6.54 -0.72 6.55
CA ILE A 136 7.25 0.56 6.38
C ILE A 136 8.10 0.91 7.61
N ALA A 137 7.66 0.54 8.81
CA ALA A 137 8.43 0.69 10.05
C ALA A 137 9.77 -0.09 10.08
N ARG A 138 9.99 -0.98 9.11
CA ARG A 138 11.22 -1.76 8.87
C ARG A 138 11.91 -1.41 7.55
N LEU A 139 11.31 -0.55 6.72
CA LEU A 139 11.87 -0.11 5.44
C LEU A 139 12.67 1.19 5.57
N TYR A 140 13.19 1.68 4.45
CA TYR A 140 13.98 2.90 4.34
C TYR A 140 13.77 3.54 2.98
N CYS A 141 14.17 4.80 2.85
CA CYS A 141 14.33 5.47 1.57
C CYS A 141 15.79 5.38 1.10
N LEU A 142 16.01 5.24 -0.20
CA LEU A 142 17.35 5.20 -0.80
C LEU A 142 17.76 6.61 -1.18
N GLU A 143 18.91 7.08 -0.69
CA GLU A 143 19.47 8.39 -1.07
C GLU A 143 20.17 8.35 -2.42
N GLY A 144 20.14 9.48 -3.11
CA GLY A 144 20.81 9.68 -4.39
C GLY A 144 19.95 9.25 -5.59
N ILE A 145 20.63 9.09 -6.73
CA ILE A 145 20.00 8.76 -8.02
C ILE A 145 20.32 7.31 -8.41
N PRO A 146 19.38 6.58 -9.04
CA PRO A 146 19.61 5.22 -9.49
C PRO A 146 20.71 5.19 -10.57
N LYS A 147 21.63 4.24 -10.44
CA LYS A 147 22.72 3.98 -11.39
C LYS A 147 22.46 2.68 -12.13
N VAL A 148 22.79 2.63 -13.43
CA VAL A 148 22.66 1.41 -14.23
C VAL A 148 23.67 0.37 -13.74
N MET A 149 23.23 -0.87 -13.59
CA MET A 149 24.10 -1.99 -13.21
C MET A 149 25.24 -2.22 -14.22
N THR A 150 26.42 -2.54 -13.71
CA THR A 150 27.57 -2.97 -14.53
C THR A 150 27.45 -4.46 -14.89
N GLU A 151 28.35 -4.96 -15.74
CA GLU A 151 28.36 -6.40 -16.08
C GLU A 151 28.65 -7.29 -14.86
N GLU A 152 29.51 -6.87 -13.93
CA GLU A 152 29.78 -7.62 -12.68
C GLU A 152 28.52 -7.72 -11.80
N MET A 153 27.70 -6.67 -11.79
CA MET A 153 26.43 -6.64 -11.07
C MET A 153 25.33 -7.50 -11.69
N LYS A 154 25.59 -8.17 -12.83
CA LYS A 154 24.67 -9.16 -13.41
C LYS A 154 24.81 -10.56 -12.77
N SER A 155 25.43 -10.64 -11.59
CA SER A 155 25.45 -11.82 -10.71
C SER A 155 24.65 -11.53 -9.44
N SER A 156 23.75 -12.44 -9.08
CA SER A 156 23.02 -12.38 -7.80
C SER A 156 23.97 -12.43 -6.61
N GLU A 157 25.02 -13.23 -6.71
CA GLU A 157 26.03 -13.39 -5.67
C GLU A 157 26.76 -12.08 -5.44
N TYR A 158 27.23 -11.42 -6.50
CA TYR A 158 27.90 -10.12 -6.41
C TYR A 158 26.99 -9.06 -5.78
N LEU A 159 25.74 -8.97 -6.22
CA LEU A 159 24.77 -8.00 -5.67
C LEU A 159 24.56 -8.21 -4.18
N LEU A 160 24.35 -9.45 -3.74
CA LEU A 160 24.08 -9.76 -2.33
C LEU A 160 25.32 -9.65 -1.45
N GLU A 161 26.49 -9.98 -1.99
CA GLU A 161 27.78 -9.79 -1.31
C GLU A 161 28.01 -8.32 -0.97
N HIS A 162 27.68 -7.41 -1.88
CA HIS A 162 27.92 -5.97 -1.71
C HIS A 162 26.71 -5.16 -1.24
N LEU A 163 25.55 -5.80 -1.08
CA LEU A 163 24.33 -5.20 -0.52
C LEU A 163 24.50 -4.92 0.98
N PHE A 164 24.10 -3.72 1.38
CA PHE A 164 23.98 -3.30 2.79
C PHE A 164 23.23 -4.35 3.62
N ASP A 165 23.75 -4.60 4.82
CA ASP A 165 23.04 -5.39 5.83
C ASP A 165 21.71 -4.70 6.22
N ASP A 166 20.78 -5.45 6.83
CA ASP A 166 19.37 -5.02 7.01
C ASP A 166 19.21 -3.62 7.64
N ASP A 167 20.03 -3.29 8.65
CA ASP A 167 19.99 -2.00 9.37
C ASP A 167 21.20 -1.10 9.09
N GLN A 168 22.01 -1.41 8.09
CA GLN A 168 23.11 -0.54 7.68
C GLN A 168 22.55 0.74 7.06
N ALA A 169 23.03 1.91 7.51
CA ALA A 169 22.60 3.21 7.00
C ALA A 169 23.60 3.86 6.04
N GLU A 170 24.89 3.55 6.20
CA GLU A 170 26.02 4.20 5.54
C GLU A 170 26.82 3.19 4.72
N PRO A 171 27.35 3.55 3.54
CA PRO A 171 28.14 2.64 2.73
C PRO A 171 29.49 2.32 3.39
N THR A 172 29.93 1.08 3.23
CA THR A 172 31.31 0.66 3.51
C THR A 172 31.98 0.25 2.20
N LYS A 173 33.27 -0.10 2.26
CA LYS A 173 34.01 -0.54 1.08
C LYS A 173 33.47 -1.86 0.53
N GLU A 174 33.07 -2.77 1.42
CA GLU A 174 32.55 -4.09 1.08
C GLU A 174 31.04 -4.07 0.86
N LYS A 175 30.31 -3.24 1.61
CA LYS A 175 28.84 -3.12 1.54
C LYS A 175 28.45 -1.73 1.07
N PHE A 176 28.53 -1.47 -0.23
CA PHE A 176 28.29 -0.16 -0.82
C PHE A 176 26.95 -0.05 -1.58
N ILE A 177 26.26 -1.17 -1.85
CA ILE A 177 24.96 -1.14 -2.52
C ILE A 177 23.87 -0.98 -1.46
N SER A 178 23.20 0.17 -1.40
CA SER A 178 22.12 0.41 -0.44
C SER A 178 20.79 -0.20 -0.87
N GLY A 179 20.57 -0.40 -2.15
CA GLY A 179 19.39 -1.11 -2.66
C GLY A 179 19.45 -1.24 -4.16
N PHE A 180 18.67 -2.16 -4.71
CA PHE A 180 18.61 -2.35 -6.16
C PHE A 180 17.24 -2.84 -6.62
N TYR A 181 17.02 -2.64 -7.92
CA TYR A 181 15.83 -3.06 -8.65
C TYR A 181 16.31 -3.69 -9.97
N CYS A 182 16.01 -4.96 -10.20
CA CYS A 182 16.52 -5.67 -11.37
C CYS A 182 15.50 -6.62 -11.98
N GLN A 183 15.72 -6.94 -13.24
CA GLN A 183 15.07 -8.06 -13.91
C GLN A 183 15.93 -9.30 -13.71
N ILE A 184 15.28 -10.38 -13.26
CA ILE A 184 15.90 -11.69 -13.12
C ILE A 184 15.22 -12.71 -14.01
N GLU A 185 15.97 -13.74 -14.39
CA GLU A 185 15.48 -15.00 -14.95
C GLU A 185 15.74 -16.11 -13.95
N ILE A 186 14.67 -16.70 -13.42
CA ILE A 186 14.78 -17.84 -12.51
C ILE A 186 15.16 -19.08 -13.32
N LEU A 187 16.26 -19.73 -12.96
CA LEU A 187 16.81 -20.90 -13.65
C LEU A 187 16.34 -22.19 -12.98
N SER A 188 16.28 -22.22 -11.65
CA SER A 188 15.76 -23.35 -10.88
C SER A 188 15.11 -22.90 -9.58
N ILE A 189 14.28 -23.79 -9.01
CA ILE A 189 13.60 -23.61 -7.72
C ILE A 189 13.93 -24.83 -6.87
N GLY A 190 14.66 -24.63 -5.76
CA GLY A 190 15.00 -25.72 -4.84
C GLY A 190 13.83 -26.16 -3.96
N LYS A 191 12.93 -25.21 -3.62
CA LYS A 191 11.80 -25.47 -2.72
C LYS A 191 10.47 -24.96 -3.26
N ASN A 192 9.53 -25.89 -3.42
CA ASN A 192 8.15 -25.59 -3.79
C ASN A 192 7.34 -25.23 -2.55
N SER A 193 6.95 -23.96 -2.43
CA SER A 193 6.09 -23.49 -1.34
C SER A 193 4.62 -23.78 -1.66
N ALA A 194 3.82 -24.12 -0.65
CA ALA A 194 2.36 -24.15 -0.78
C ALA A 194 1.80 -22.73 -1.04
N PHE A 195 2.51 -21.70 -0.61
CA PHE A 195 2.26 -20.30 -0.94
C PHE A 195 3.47 -19.76 -1.74
N PRO A 196 3.52 -19.97 -3.07
CA PRO A 196 4.60 -19.45 -3.90
C PRO A 196 4.83 -17.93 -3.72
N LEU A 197 6.10 -17.54 -3.60
CA LEU A 197 6.51 -16.13 -3.57
C LEU A 197 6.73 -15.58 -4.99
N ILE A 198 7.12 -16.46 -5.93
CA ILE A 198 7.30 -16.12 -7.34
C ILE A 198 5.99 -15.65 -7.97
N VAL A 199 6.04 -14.49 -8.62
CA VAL A 199 4.91 -13.91 -9.35
C VAL A 199 5.19 -13.95 -10.85
N VAL A 200 4.44 -14.79 -11.56
CA VAL A 200 4.50 -14.93 -13.01
C VAL A 200 3.61 -13.87 -13.64
N ASN A 201 4.23 -12.81 -14.17
CA ASN A 201 3.53 -11.79 -14.91
C ASN A 201 3.31 -12.27 -16.37
N PRO A 202 2.06 -12.41 -16.84
CA PRO A 202 1.77 -12.86 -18.20
C PRO A 202 2.25 -11.89 -19.29
N ASP A 203 2.37 -10.58 -18.99
CA ASP A 203 2.91 -9.61 -19.96
C ASP A 203 4.41 -9.82 -20.20
N ILE A 204 5.11 -10.41 -19.23
CA ILE A 204 6.56 -10.70 -19.29
C ILE A 204 6.79 -12.14 -19.75
N ASN A 205 5.88 -13.05 -19.41
CA ASN A 205 5.98 -14.48 -19.67
C ASN A 205 4.71 -14.99 -20.39
N PRO A 206 4.47 -14.56 -21.64
CA PRO A 206 3.22 -14.87 -22.36
C PRO A 206 3.03 -16.37 -22.61
N ASP A 207 4.12 -17.12 -22.69
CA ASP A 207 4.10 -18.57 -22.95
C ASP A 207 3.82 -19.40 -21.69
N LEU A 208 3.76 -18.77 -20.50
CA LEU A 208 3.49 -19.45 -19.24
C LEU A 208 2.01 -19.32 -18.85
N HIS A 209 1.25 -20.41 -19.04
CA HIS A 209 -0.18 -20.48 -18.68
C HIS A 209 -0.39 -21.03 -17.27
N VAL A 210 0.14 -20.33 -16.27
CA VAL A 210 0.08 -20.70 -14.85
C VAL A 210 -0.62 -19.63 -14.02
N ALA A 211 -0.97 -19.98 -12.77
CA ALA A 211 -1.48 -18.99 -11.82
C ALA A 211 -0.44 -17.88 -11.58
N ARG A 212 -0.92 -16.66 -11.31
CA ARG A 212 -0.08 -15.48 -11.12
C ARG A 212 0.98 -15.67 -10.03
N SER A 213 0.67 -16.40 -8.96
CA SER A 213 1.66 -16.85 -7.96
C SER A 213 1.87 -18.35 -8.12
N SER A 214 3.03 -18.79 -8.60
CA SER A 214 3.29 -20.21 -8.88
C SER A 214 4.75 -20.59 -8.66
N ASN A 215 5.03 -21.86 -8.36
CA ASN A 215 6.39 -22.39 -8.34
C ASN A 215 6.87 -22.67 -9.77
N THR A 216 7.11 -21.61 -10.55
CA THR A 216 7.46 -21.72 -11.98
C THR A 216 8.66 -20.83 -12.29
N CYS A 217 9.68 -21.38 -12.95
CA CYS A 217 10.79 -20.58 -13.46
C CYS A 217 10.27 -19.57 -14.49
N CYS A 218 10.54 -18.29 -14.27
CA CYS A 218 10.07 -17.21 -15.12
C CYS A 218 11.02 -16.01 -15.08
N LYS A 219 10.79 -15.04 -15.95
CA LYS A 219 11.36 -13.70 -15.84
C LYS A 219 10.50 -12.84 -14.92
N MET A 220 11.12 -12.11 -14.02
CA MET A 220 10.42 -11.19 -13.13
C MET A 220 11.28 -9.98 -12.76
N PHE A 221 10.63 -8.87 -12.44
CA PHE A 221 11.27 -7.68 -11.88
C PHE A 221 11.17 -7.74 -10.36
N VAL A 222 12.29 -7.51 -9.68
CA VAL A 222 12.42 -7.62 -8.22
C VAL A 222 13.18 -6.43 -7.66
N ASP A 223 12.83 -6.04 -6.44
CA ASP A 223 13.75 -5.31 -5.57
C ASP A 223 14.65 -6.30 -4.81
N HIS A 224 15.65 -5.78 -4.10
CA HIS A 224 16.60 -6.60 -3.36
C HIS A 224 15.94 -7.43 -2.25
N ILE A 225 14.89 -6.93 -1.59
CA ILE A 225 14.17 -7.67 -0.52
C ILE A 225 13.48 -8.87 -1.14
N THR A 226 12.79 -8.67 -2.26
CA THR A 226 12.11 -9.74 -2.99
C THR A 226 13.10 -10.81 -3.45
N LEU A 227 14.28 -10.41 -3.96
CA LEU A 227 15.31 -11.38 -4.36
C LEU A 227 15.86 -12.16 -3.16
N GLN A 228 16.14 -11.50 -2.03
CA GLN A 228 16.57 -12.15 -0.80
C GLN A 228 15.54 -13.18 -0.31
N ASP A 229 14.25 -12.82 -0.32
CA ASP A 229 13.17 -13.71 0.09
C ASP A 229 13.03 -14.93 -0.84
N LEU A 230 13.12 -14.74 -2.15
CA LEU A 230 13.06 -15.83 -3.12
C LEU A 230 14.21 -16.83 -2.92
N ILE A 231 15.43 -16.34 -2.72
CA ILE A 231 16.60 -17.19 -2.46
C ILE A 231 16.44 -17.91 -1.12
N LYS A 232 16.04 -17.21 -0.07
CA LYS A 232 15.95 -17.77 1.29
C LYS A 232 14.83 -18.79 1.45
N PHE A 233 13.65 -18.52 0.88
CA PHE A 233 12.44 -19.29 1.18
C PHE A 233 12.03 -20.25 0.07
N GLN A 234 12.49 -20.02 -1.17
CA GLN A 234 12.23 -20.91 -2.31
C GLN A 234 13.50 -21.48 -2.95
N GLU A 235 14.68 -21.09 -2.45
CA GLU A 235 15.97 -21.63 -2.89
C GLU A 235 16.14 -21.51 -4.40
N ILE A 236 15.78 -20.36 -4.96
CA ILE A 236 15.92 -20.13 -6.39
C ILE A 236 17.40 -19.99 -6.77
N SER A 237 17.74 -20.45 -7.97
CA SER A 237 18.89 -19.93 -8.70
C SER A 237 18.40 -19.01 -9.80
N CYS A 238 19.12 -17.92 -10.07
CA CYS A 238 18.69 -16.95 -11.07
C CYS A 238 19.88 -16.30 -11.78
N LYS A 239 19.58 -15.69 -12.91
CA LYS A 239 20.48 -14.78 -13.61
C LYS A 239 19.90 -13.37 -13.53
N VAL A 240 20.74 -12.39 -13.21
CA VAL A 240 20.37 -10.97 -13.32
C VAL A 240 20.57 -10.52 -14.77
N ILE A 241 19.56 -9.91 -15.36
CA ILE A 241 19.58 -9.47 -16.77
C ILE A 241 20.08 -8.03 -16.86
N ASP A 242 19.40 -7.13 -16.17
CA ASP A 242 19.69 -5.70 -16.07
C ASP A 242 19.03 -5.13 -14.82
N GLY A 243 19.33 -3.87 -14.51
CA GLY A 243 18.73 -3.19 -13.35
C GLY A 243 19.36 -1.85 -13.02
N TYR A 244 18.82 -1.27 -11.95
CA TYR A 244 19.36 -0.09 -11.29
C TYR A 244 19.78 -0.44 -9.87
N TYR A 245 20.86 0.19 -9.39
CA TYR A 245 21.29 0.13 -8.01
C TYR A 245 21.49 1.54 -7.44
N TYR A 246 21.51 1.62 -6.13
CA TYR A 246 21.83 2.81 -5.36
C TYR A 246 23.06 2.54 -4.50
N ASP A 247 23.93 3.53 -4.39
CA ASP A 247 25.12 3.51 -3.54
C ASP A 247 25.18 4.69 -2.57
N GLY A 248 24.09 5.45 -2.47
CA GLY A 248 23.86 6.42 -1.41
C GLY A 248 23.48 5.76 -0.08
N LYS A 249 23.19 6.56 0.92
CA LYS A 249 22.75 6.11 2.24
C LYS A 249 21.33 5.56 2.23
N ARG A 250 20.93 4.93 3.34
CA ARG A 250 19.53 4.59 3.64
C ARG A 250 18.98 5.57 4.67
N ASP A 251 17.94 6.30 4.29
CA ASP A 251 17.20 7.17 5.22
C ASP A 251 16.14 6.37 5.98
N MET A 252 16.34 6.26 7.29
CA MET A 252 15.48 5.53 8.22
C MET A 252 14.35 6.39 8.82
N THR A 253 14.28 7.68 8.48
CA THR A 253 13.33 8.65 9.07
C THR A 253 11.88 8.20 8.92
N ILE A 254 11.54 7.55 7.80
CA ILE A 254 10.20 7.01 7.54
C ILE A 254 9.74 6.02 8.62
N ARG A 255 10.66 5.21 9.18
CA ARG A 255 10.36 4.25 10.24
C ARG A 255 9.83 4.96 11.48
N ASN A 256 10.49 6.05 11.85
CA ASN A 256 10.18 6.82 13.04
C ASN A 256 8.85 7.57 12.89
N GLU A 257 8.59 8.16 11.73
CA GLU A 257 7.33 8.88 11.50
C GLU A 257 6.12 7.93 11.51
N VAL A 258 6.25 6.75 10.89
CA VAL A 258 5.18 5.74 10.92
C VAL A 258 4.90 5.25 12.34
N LYS A 259 5.95 4.99 13.15
CA LYS A 259 5.79 4.60 14.56
C LYS A 259 5.06 5.67 15.37
N LYS A 260 5.44 6.95 15.20
CA LYS A 260 4.77 8.07 15.87
C LYS A 260 3.28 8.14 15.52
N LEU A 261 2.92 8.05 14.24
CA LEU A 261 1.52 8.06 13.81
C LEU A 261 0.76 6.84 14.36
N PHE A 262 1.40 5.67 14.40
CA PHE A 262 0.79 4.47 14.96
C PHE A 262 0.51 4.60 16.46
N GLU A 263 1.45 5.13 17.24
CA GLU A 263 1.30 5.39 18.68
C GLU A 263 0.24 6.47 18.95
N LEU A 264 0.22 7.53 18.16
CA LEU A 264 -0.78 8.59 18.23
C LEU A 264 -2.19 8.04 17.96
N ARG A 265 -2.34 7.17 16.96
CA ARG A 265 -3.60 6.45 16.71
C ARG A 265 -3.99 5.60 17.91
N ALA A 266 -3.06 4.86 18.50
CA ALA A 266 -3.33 4.02 19.67
C ALA A 266 -3.81 4.84 20.87
N LYS A 267 -3.22 6.03 21.09
CA LYS A 267 -3.68 7.00 22.09
C LYS A 267 -5.14 7.41 21.84
N TYR A 268 -5.44 7.96 20.66
CA TYR A 268 -6.81 8.42 20.36
C TYR A 268 -7.85 7.29 20.36
N LYS A 269 -7.45 6.07 19.98
CA LYS A 269 -8.31 4.90 20.08
C LYS A 269 -8.69 4.57 21.53
N LYS A 270 -7.75 4.68 22.49
CA LYS A 270 -8.03 4.49 23.92
C LYS A 270 -8.96 5.56 24.48
N GLU A 271 -8.88 6.77 23.94
CA GLU A 271 -9.73 7.90 24.32
C GLU A 271 -11.13 7.86 23.67
N GLY A 272 -11.40 6.90 22.78
CA GLY A 272 -12.64 6.87 21.99
C GLY A 272 -12.77 8.03 20.99
N ASN A 273 -11.65 8.69 20.68
CA ASN A 273 -11.64 9.88 19.82
C ASN A 273 -11.64 9.47 18.33
N PRO A 274 -12.60 9.96 17.51
CA PRO A 274 -12.72 9.60 16.10
C PRO A 274 -11.50 9.97 15.23
N ILE A 275 -10.62 10.88 15.67
CA ILE A 275 -9.37 11.22 14.98
C ILE A 275 -8.53 9.97 14.66
N GLN A 276 -8.62 8.91 15.46
CA GLN A 276 -7.90 7.66 15.20
C GLN A 276 -8.21 7.06 13.80
N GLU A 277 -9.42 7.25 13.27
CA GLU A 277 -9.77 6.79 11.92
C GLU A 277 -9.08 7.63 10.84
N ILE A 278 -8.90 8.94 11.07
CA ILE A 278 -8.13 9.81 10.16
C ILE A 278 -6.68 9.34 10.10
N ILE A 279 -6.08 9.05 11.25
CA ILE A 279 -4.69 8.56 11.32
C ILE A 279 -4.56 7.20 10.65
N LYS A 280 -5.53 6.31 10.84
CA LYS A 280 -5.59 5.01 10.14
C LYS A 280 -5.61 5.21 8.62
N LEU A 281 -6.44 6.13 8.13
CA LEU A 281 -6.52 6.46 6.71
C LEU A 281 -5.20 7.03 6.18
N LEU A 282 -4.55 7.94 6.92
CA LEU A 282 -3.24 8.48 6.57
C LEU A 282 -2.19 7.36 6.44
N LEU A 283 -2.10 6.50 7.46
CA LEU A 283 -1.18 5.36 7.53
C LEU A 283 -1.38 4.37 6.36
N ASN A 284 -2.63 4.06 6.03
CA ASN A 284 -2.95 3.16 4.92
C ASN A 284 -2.73 3.80 3.54
N SER A 285 -2.55 5.13 3.48
CA SER A 285 -2.44 5.88 2.22
C SER A 285 -1.03 6.36 1.91
N ILE A 286 -0.03 6.08 2.76
CA ILE A 286 1.36 6.56 2.64
C ILE A 286 1.95 6.20 1.28
N TYR A 287 1.80 4.94 0.87
CA TYR A 287 2.36 4.47 -0.39
C TYR A 287 1.56 4.93 -1.63
N GLY A 288 0.34 5.43 -1.44
CA GLY A 288 -0.61 5.64 -2.53
C GLY A 288 -0.13 6.62 -3.61
N LYS A 289 0.72 7.59 -3.25
CA LYS A 289 1.35 8.52 -4.21
C LYS A 289 2.69 8.02 -4.74
N THR A 290 3.46 7.27 -3.95
CA THR A 290 4.81 6.83 -4.31
C THR A 290 4.82 5.67 -5.31
N ILE A 291 3.71 4.93 -5.42
CA ILE A 291 3.57 3.80 -6.37
C ILE A 291 2.57 4.07 -7.51
N LEU A 292 2.25 5.33 -7.79
CA LEU A 292 1.28 5.67 -8.83
C LEU A 292 1.72 5.16 -10.20
N LYS A 293 0.76 4.52 -10.88
CA LYS A 293 0.89 4.23 -12.31
C LYS A 293 1.08 5.53 -13.10
N PRO A 294 1.80 5.48 -14.24
CA PRO A 294 1.89 6.65 -15.11
C PRO A 294 0.50 7.17 -15.47
N ILE A 295 0.38 8.49 -15.56
CA ILE A 295 -0.82 9.15 -16.05
C ILE A 295 -0.73 9.12 -17.58
N ASP A 296 -1.28 8.06 -18.19
CA ASP A 296 -1.20 7.83 -19.65
C ASP A 296 -2.25 8.62 -20.44
N LYS A 297 -3.20 9.26 -19.75
CA LYS A 297 -4.25 10.09 -20.36
C LYS A 297 -4.16 11.49 -19.78
N LYS A 298 -4.04 12.50 -20.65
CA LYS A 298 -4.32 13.89 -20.25
C LYS A 298 -5.78 13.94 -19.78
N ILE A 299 -5.97 14.42 -18.54
CA ILE A 299 -7.27 14.84 -18.04
C ILE A 299 -7.70 16.08 -18.82
#